data_AF-A0A741SM58-F1
#
_entry.id   AF-A0A741SM58-F1
#
_cell.length_a   1.000
_cell.length_b   1.000
_cell.length_c   1.000
_cell.angle_alpha   90.00
_cell.angle_beta   90.00
_cell.angle_gamma   90.00
#
_symmetry.space_group_name_H-M   'P 1'
#
loop_
_entity.id
_entity.type
_entity.pdbx_description
1 polymer ?
#
loop_
_entity_poly.entity_id
_entity_poly.type
_entity_poly.pdbx_seq_one_letter_code
_entity_poly.pdbx_strand_id
1 'polypeptide(L)' 'MSEMVFTAVFIASSQKISGVLLSVTLRAASTGDALYQAERELMEHGYYNIEHLSVCIAEDDSFLGIKIIDNS' A
#
# COMPACT_ATOMS: atom_id res chain seq x y z
N MET A 1 -16.82 -4.13 -13.97
CA MET A 1 -15.69 -4.99 -13.56
C MET A 1 -15.87 -5.26 -12.08
N SER A 2 -15.67 -6.49 -11.61
CA SER A 2 -15.70 -6.78 -10.18
C SER A 2 -14.39 -6.31 -9.56
N GLU A 3 -14.46 -5.54 -8.48
CA GLU A 3 -13.28 -5.12 -7.72
C GLU A 3 -12.60 -6.35 -7.09
N MET A 4 -11.27 -6.38 -7.13
CA MET A 4 -10.45 -7.39 -6.46
C MET A 4 -9.68 -6.74 -5.31
N VAL A 5 -9.28 -7.54 -4.33
CA VAL A 5 -8.39 -7.06 -3.27
C VAL A 5 -6.96 -7.15 -3.77
N PHE A 6 -6.22 -6.05 -3.64
CA PHE A 6 -4.80 -5.97 -3.97
C PHE A 6 -4.02 -5.61 -2.72
N THR A 7 -2.80 -6.13 -2.59
CA THR A 7 -1.80 -5.67 -1.64
C THR A 7 -0.63 -5.07 -2.42
N ALA A 8 -0.31 -3.81 -2.13
CA ALA A 8 0.83 -3.11 -2.71
C ALA A 8 1.84 -2.78 -1.60
N VAL A 9 3.12 -2.97 -1.89
CA VAL A 9 4.23 -2.75 -0.96
C VAL A 9 5.04 -1.55 -1.41
N PHE A 10 5.36 -0.69 -0.45
CA PHE A 10 6.06 0.57 -0.65
C PHE A 10 7.16 0.76 0.38
N ILE A 11 8.19 1.50 0.00
CA ILE A 11 9.07 2.20 0.95
C ILE A 11 8.63 3.65 0.97
N ALA A 12 8.38 4.20 2.16
CA ALA A 12 8.05 5.60 2.30
C ALA A 12 8.63 6.20 3.58
N SER A 13 8.76 7.51 3.61
CA SER A 13 9.17 8.28 4.79
C SER A 13 7.95 8.90 5.46
N SER A 14 8.04 9.10 6.76
CA SER A 14 7.11 9.88 7.58
C SER A 14 7.90 10.96 8.34
N GLN A 15 7.21 11.89 9.00
CA GLN A 15 7.87 12.95 9.77
C GLN A 15 8.87 12.44 10.83
N LYS A 16 8.70 11.21 11.31
CA LYS A 16 9.51 10.63 12.39
C LYS A 16 10.51 9.57 11.93
N ILE A 17 10.24 8.90 10.81
CA ILE A 17 11.01 7.73 10.35
C ILE A 17 11.14 7.79 8.84
N SER A 18 12.36 7.63 8.33
CA SER A 18 12.63 7.56 6.89
C SER A 18 12.78 6.10 6.44
N GLY A 19 12.28 5.77 5.25
CA GLY A 19 12.48 4.45 4.64
C GLY A 19 11.73 3.32 5.34
N VAL A 20 10.49 3.54 5.75
CA VAL A 20 9.61 2.54 6.36
C VAL A 20 8.99 1.67 5.27
N LEU A 21 9.02 0.36 5.48
CA LEU A 21 8.34 -0.60 4.60
C LEU A 21 6.85 -0.67 4.99
N LEU A 22 5.97 -0.44 4.01
CA LEU A 22 4.53 -0.37 4.19
C LEU A 22 3.86 -1.32 3.21
N SER A 23 2.84 -2.04 3.66
CA SER A 23 1.88 -2.72 2.80
C SER A 23 0.54 -1.99 2.89
N VAL A 24 -0.07 -1.71 1.74
CA VAL A 24 -1.42 -1.16 1.63
C VAL A 24 -2.28 -2.20 0.93
N THR A 25 -3.36 -2.62 1.58
CA THR A 25 -4.30 -3.58 1.00
C THR A 25 -5.65 -2.91 0.78
N LEU A 26 -6.15 -2.89 -0.45
CA LEU A 26 -7.38 -2.20 -0.81
C LEU A 26 -8.11 -2.89 -1.96
N ARG A 27 -9.37 -2.50 -2.19
CA ARG A 27 -10.15 -2.96 -3.34
C ARG A 27 -9.93 -2.03 -4.52
N ALA A 28 -9.65 -2.60 -5.68
CA ALA A 28 -9.45 -1.84 -6.91
C ALA A 28 -9.94 -2.61 -8.14
N ALA A 29 -10.16 -1.89 -9.23
CA ALA A 29 -10.57 -2.49 -10.50
C ALA A 29 -9.40 -3.11 -11.29
N SER A 30 -8.17 -2.67 -11.02
CA SER A 30 -6.96 -3.14 -11.69
C SER A 30 -5.71 -2.87 -10.86
N THR A 31 -4.58 -3.46 -11.25
CA THR A 31 -3.27 -3.19 -10.63
C THR A 31 -2.89 -1.70 -10.66
N GLY A 32 -3.14 -1.00 -11.77
CA GLY A 32 -2.82 0.43 -11.88
C GLY A 32 -3.69 1.30 -10.97
N ASP A 33 -4.98 0.97 -10.89
CA ASP A 33 -5.91 1.61 -9.96
C ASP A 33 -5.52 1.33 -8.50
N ALA A 34 -5.10 0.10 -8.20
CA ALA A 34 -4.64 -0.27 -6.86
C ALA A 34 -3.43 0.55 -6.41
N LEU A 35 -2.44 0.72 -7.30
CA LEU A 35 -1.26 1.53 -7.02
C LEU A 35 -1.61 2.99 -6.80
N TYR A 36 -2.43 3.56 -7.68
CA TYR A 36 -2.84 4.96 -7.58
C TYR A 36 -3.58 5.24 -6.27
N GLN A 37 -4.52 4.36 -5.89
CA GLN A 37 -5.26 4.51 -4.63
C GLN A 37 -4.37 4.29 -3.41
N ALA A 38 -3.46 3.32 -3.45
CA ALA A 38 -2.56 3.04 -2.34
C ALA A 38 -1.58 4.19 -2.09
N GLU A 39 -0.98 4.76 -3.14
CA GLU A 39 -0.12 5.93 -3.03
C GLU A 39 -0.87 7.13 -2.45
N ARG A 40 -2.11 7.35 -2.90
CA ARG A 40 -2.96 8.42 -2.35
C ARG A 40 -3.26 8.21 -0.86
N GLU A 41 -3.60 6.99 -0.46
CA GLU A 41 -3.88 6.66 0.95
C GLU A 41 -2.65 6.90 1.83
N LEU A 42 -1.45 6.53 1.34
CA LEU A 42 -0.19 6.81 2.02
C LEU A 42 0.06 8.31 2.18
N MET A 43 -0.16 9.12 1.14
CA MET A 43 -0.01 10.57 1.22
C MET A 43 -1.01 11.20 2.21
N GLU A 44 -2.27 10.74 2.22
CA GLU A 44 -3.30 11.18 3.16
C GLU A 44 -2.94 10.84 4.62
N HIS A 45 -2.16 9.78 4.84
CA HIS A 45 -1.62 9.40 6.16
C HIS A 45 -0.26 10.05 6.49
N GLY A 46 0.19 10.99 5.66
CA GLY A 46 1.41 11.77 5.93
C GLY A 46 2.71 11.07 5.57
N TYR A 47 2.65 10.02 4.73
CA TYR A 47 3.84 9.45 4.11
C TYR A 47 4.25 10.22 2.85
N TYR A 48 5.55 10.29 2.60
CA TYR A 48 6.16 10.99 1.47
C TYR A 48 7.42 10.25 0.99
N ASN A 49 8.00 10.66 -0.14
CA ASN A 49 9.08 9.92 -0.81
C ASN A 49 8.71 8.45 -1.04
N ILE A 50 7.51 8.22 -1.58
CA ILE A 50 6.93 6.90 -1.76
C ILE A 50 7.59 6.23 -2.97
N GLU A 51 8.16 5.06 -2.76
CA GLU A 51 8.72 4.18 -3.78
C GLU A 51 7.95 2.86 -3.77
N HIS A 52 7.34 2.52 -4.90
CA HIS A 52 6.63 1.25 -5.08
C HIS A 52 7.60 0.09 -5.32
N LEU A 53 7.40 -1.02 -4.59
CA LEU A 53 8.20 -2.24 -4.73
C LEU A 53 7.45 -3.35 -5.46
N SER A 54 6.22 -3.62 -5.06
CA SER A 54 5.42 -4.71 -5.63
C SER A 54 3.93 -4.52 -5.41
N VAL A 55 3.13 -5.19 -6.23
CA VAL A 55 1.68 -5.25 -6.11
C VAL A 55 1.18 -6.62 -6.57
N CYS A 56 0.30 -7.22 -5.78
CA CYS A 56 -0.32 -8.51 -6.08
C CYS A 56 -1.79 -8.51 -5.70
N ILE A 57 -2.54 -9.47 -6.24
CA ILE A 57 -3.90 -9.77 -5.78
C ILE A 57 -3.77 -10.46 -4.42
N ALA A 58 -4.49 -9.96 -3.43
CA ALA A 58 -4.50 -10.48 -2.07
C ALA A 58 -5.46 -11.68 -1.94
N GLU A 59 -5.20 -12.57 -0.99
CA GLU A 59 -6.13 -13.63 -0.62
C GLU A 59 -7.32 -13.06 0.17
N ASP A 60 -8.48 -13.72 0.11
CA ASP A 60 -9.78 -13.18 0.59
C ASP A 60 -9.80 -12.78 2.09
N ASP A 61 -8.92 -13.36 2.92
CA ASP A 61 -8.83 -13.08 4.37
C ASP A 61 -7.82 -11.95 4.73
N SER A 62 -7.39 -11.15 3.76
CA SER A 62 -6.36 -10.12 3.96
C SER A 62 -6.91 -8.86 4.66
N PHE A 63 -6.16 -8.33 5.62
CA PHE A 63 -6.47 -7.05 6.28
C PHE A 63 -6.47 -5.90 5.27
N LEU A 64 -7.56 -5.11 5.22
CA LEU A 64 -7.65 -3.89 4.41
C LEU A 64 -7.09 -2.68 5.17
N GLY A 65 -6.28 -1.87 4.48
CA GLY A 65 -5.66 -0.65 5.00
C GLY A 65 -4.13 -0.72 4.99
N ILE A 66 -3.51 0.26 5.64
CA ILE A 66 -2.05 0.42 5.73
C ILE A 66 -1.50 -0.40 6.92
N LYS A 67 -0.44 -1.15 6.67
CA LYS A 67 0.31 -1.88 7.69
C LYS A 67 1.80 -1.63 7.52
N ILE A 68 2.50 -1.36 8.62
CA ILE A 68 3.96 -1.31 8.64
C ILE A 68 4.48 -2.75 8.63
N ILE A 69 5.34 -3.06 7.67
CA ILE A 69 6.06 -4.34 7.60
C ILE A 69 7.33 -4.17 8.43
N ASP A 70 7.27 -4.57 9.70
CA ASP A 70 8.43 -4.58 10.58
C ASP A 70 9.33 -5.78 10.21
N ASN A 71 10.60 -5.53 9.87
CA ASN A 71 11.60 -6.58 9.66
C ASN A 71 12.24 -6.98 11.00
N SER A 72 11.41 -7.26 12.00
CA SER A 72 11.88 -7.70 13.33
C SER A 72 12.60 -9.04 13.28
#